data_AF-A0A957NMG7-F1
#
_entry.id   AF-A0A957NMG7-F1
#
_cell.length_a   1.000
_cell.length_b   1.000
_cell.length_c   1.000
_cell.angle_alpha   90.00
_cell.angle_beta   90.00
_cell.angle_gamma   90.00
#
_symmetry.space_group_name_H-M   'P 1'
#
loop_
_entity.id
_entity.type
_entity.pdbx_description
1 polymer ?
#
loop_
_entity_poly.entity_id
_entity_poly.type
_entity_poly.pdbx_seq_one_letter_code
_entity_poly.pdbx_strand_id
1 'polypeptide(L)'
;DFYSTKEDGIEHVFFGAGSPGGRKDVWESDELNSIHGIFRMHQELYPDGPRKWHRPANARTSEFVDTMNNNLQAIWTDSVGFEEGVELTHQLVQEVLDKDPLA
;
A
#
# COMPACT_ATOMS: atom_id res chain seq x y z
N ASP A 1 5.74 -16.67 -24.73
CA ASP A 1 4.98 -15.41 -24.60
C ASP A 1 5.42 -14.63 -23.38
N PHE A 2 5.46 -13.30 -23.48
CA PHE A 2 5.85 -12.42 -22.39
C PHE A 2 4.58 -11.91 -21.69
N TYR A 3 4.32 -12.39 -20.47
CA TYR A 3 3.08 -12.13 -19.70
C TYR A 3 2.99 -10.72 -19.08
N SER A 4 3.74 -9.74 -19.58
CA SER A 4 3.77 -8.41 -18.96
C SER A 4 4.11 -7.31 -19.95
N THR A 5 3.49 -7.31 -21.14
CA THR A 5 3.65 -6.23 -22.11
C THR A 5 2.94 -4.95 -21.65
N LYS A 6 3.19 -3.83 -22.35
CA LYS A 6 2.48 -2.58 -22.07
C LYS A 6 0.99 -2.72 -22.42
N GLU A 7 0.73 -3.36 -23.56
CA GLU A 7 -0.60 -3.60 -24.10
C GLU A 7 -1.43 -4.46 -23.14
N ASP A 8 -0.86 -5.56 -22.65
CA ASP A 8 -1.48 -6.43 -21.63
C ASP A 8 -1.79 -5.67 -20.33
N GLY A 9 -0.87 -4.80 -19.89
CA GLY A 9 -1.08 -3.96 -18.71
C GLY A 9 -2.22 -2.95 -18.87
N ILE A 10 -2.40 -2.37 -20.06
CA ILE A 10 -3.53 -1.48 -20.36
C ILE A 10 -4.84 -2.30 -20.43
N GLU A 11 -4.81 -3.42 -21.14
CA GLU A 11 -5.93 -4.33 -21.34
C GLU A 11 -6.48 -4.87 -20.02
N HIS A 12 -5.63 -5.24 -19.07
CA HIS A 12 -6.05 -5.66 -17.74
C HIS A 12 -6.85 -4.60 -16.98
N VAL A 13 -6.53 -3.31 -17.15
CA VAL A 13 -7.32 -2.23 -16.54
C VAL A 13 -8.68 -2.11 -17.21
N PHE A 14 -8.73 -2.20 -18.55
CA PHE A 14 -10.00 -2.25 -19.29
C PHE A 14 -10.92 -3.38 -18.82
N PHE A 15 -10.35 -4.55 -18.50
CA PHE A 15 -11.11 -5.70 -18.02
C PHE A 15 -11.29 -5.77 -16.49
N GLY A 16 -11.00 -4.68 -15.78
CA GLY A 16 -11.43 -4.51 -14.39
C GLY A 16 -10.40 -4.86 -13.32
N ALA A 17 -9.10 -4.98 -13.65
CA ALA A 17 -8.03 -5.13 -12.66
C ALA A 17 -7.93 -3.95 -11.67
N GLY A 18 -8.55 -2.81 -12.00
CA GLY A 18 -8.66 -1.63 -11.14
C GLY A 18 -7.38 -0.78 -11.03
N SER A 19 -6.21 -1.30 -11.45
CA SER A 19 -4.94 -0.56 -11.45
C SER A 19 -3.96 -1.08 -12.52
N PRO A 20 -3.18 -0.20 -13.18
CA PRO A 20 -2.21 -0.54 -14.24
C PRO A 20 -0.92 -1.24 -13.76
N GLY A 21 -0.84 -1.61 -12.47
CA GLY A 21 0.29 -2.37 -11.93
C GLY A 21 1.59 -1.56 -11.83
N GLY A 22 2.74 -2.24 -11.89
CA GLY A 22 4.06 -1.63 -11.62
C GLY A 22 4.78 -0.99 -12.81
N ARG A 23 4.25 -1.14 -14.03
CA ARG A 23 4.92 -0.68 -15.26
C ARG A 23 4.68 0.80 -15.52
N LYS A 24 5.72 1.62 -15.37
CA LYS A 24 5.64 3.08 -15.56
C LYS A 24 5.08 3.49 -16.93
N ASP A 25 5.45 2.77 -17.99
CA ASP A 25 5.03 3.08 -19.36
C ASP A 25 3.55 2.75 -19.65
N VAL A 26 2.90 1.94 -18.80
CA VAL A 26 1.44 1.74 -18.80
C VAL A 26 0.76 2.98 -18.19
N TRP A 27 1.25 3.47 -17.04
CA TRP A 27 0.72 4.67 -16.39
C TRP A 27 0.77 5.92 -17.29
N GLU A 28 1.84 6.06 -18.07
CA GLU A 28 2.05 7.19 -19.00
C GLU A 28 1.25 7.07 -20.30
N SER A 29 0.47 6.01 -20.48
CA SER A 29 -0.29 5.79 -21.73
C SER A 29 -1.49 6.73 -21.83
N ASP A 30 -1.61 7.46 -22.94
CA ASP A 30 -2.83 8.23 -23.23
C ASP A 30 -4.05 7.31 -23.35
N GLU A 31 -3.86 6.07 -23.83
CA GLU A 31 -4.91 5.06 -23.92
C GLU A 31 -5.44 4.68 -22.53
N LEU A 32 -4.56 4.41 -21.57
CA LEU A 32 -4.97 4.16 -20.18
C LEU A 32 -5.71 5.36 -19.60
N ASN A 33 -5.21 6.57 -19.87
CA ASN A 33 -5.81 7.81 -19.38
C ASN A 33 -7.18 8.12 -20.01
N SER A 34 -7.48 7.53 -21.18
CA SER A 34 -8.80 7.61 -21.79
C SER A 34 -9.85 6.74 -21.06
N ILE A 35 -9.42 5.69 -20.34
CA ILE A 35 -10.29 4.85 -19.53
C ILE A 35 -10.83 5.63 -18.33
N HIS A 36 -9.91 6.25 -17.59
CA HIS A 36 -10.24 7.06 -16.43
C HIS A 36 -9.12 8.06 -16.13
N GLY A 37 -9.45 9.35 -16.03
CA GLY A 37 -8.48 10.42 -15.74
C GLY A 37 -7.80 10.34 -14.36
N ILE A 38 -8.15 9.34 -13.55
CA ILE A 38 -7.55 9.11 -12.23
C ILE A 38 -6.07 8.72 -12.35
N PHE A 39 -5.68 8.03 -13.42
CA PHE A 39 -4.31 7.59 -13.59
C PHE A 39 -3.37 8.78 -13.84
N ARG A 40 -3.77 9.74 -14.69
CA ARG A 40 -3.06 11.01 -14.87
C ARG A 40 -2.97 11.79 -13.57
N MET A 41 -4.09 11.89 -12.84
CA MET A 41 -4.13 12.56 -11.55
C MET A 41 -3.16 11.91 -10.54
N HIS A 42 -3.04 10.57 -10.52
CA HIS A 42 -2.08 9.88 -9.67
C HIS A 42 -0.63 10.24 -10.02
N GLN A 43 -0.30 10.33 -11.32
CA GLN A 43 1.03 10.73 -11.76
C GLN A 43 1.35 12.18 -11.40
N GLU A 44 0.36 13.08 -11.47
CA GLU A 44 0.50 14.48 -11.10
C GLU A 44 0.67 14.67 -9.57
N LEU A 45 -0.09 13.91 -8.77
CA LEU A 45 -0.01 13.95 -7.30
C LEU A 45 1.26 13.30 -6.76
N TYR A 46 1.79 12.29 -7.45
CA TYR A 46 2.97 11.53 -7.04
C TYR A 46 4.03 11.50 -8.16
N PRO A 47 4.65 12.64 -8.50
CA PRO A 47 5.58 12.74 -9.63
C PRO A 47 6.85 11.91 -9.44
N ASP A 48 7.25 11.67 -8.19
CA ASP A 48 8.39 10.82 -7.85
C ASP A 48 8.09 9.31 -7.95
N GLY A 49 6.83 8.96 -8.23
CA GLY A 49 6.36 7.58 -8.30
C GLY A 49 6.14 6.93 -6.92
N PRO A 50 5.98 5.60 -6.88
CA PRO A 50 5.70 4.88 -5.64
C PRO A 50 6.88 4.96 -4.68
N ARG A 51 6.61 5.29 -3.42
CA ARG A 51 7.60 5.21 -2.34
C ARG A 51 7.89 3.76 -1.98
N LYS A 52 9.06 3.52 -1.38
CA LYS A 52 9.43 2.20 -0.87
C LYS A 52 8.43 1.77 0.21
N TRP A 53 7.81 0.63 0.01
CA TRP A 53 6.99 -0.02 1.03
C TRP A 53 7.86 -0.96 1.84
N HIS A 54 8.12 -0.60 3.11
CA HIS A 54 8.86 -1.45 4.03
C HIS A 54 7.92 -2.42 4.74
N ARG A 55 8.37 -3.68 4.88
CA ARG A 55 7.67 -4.71 5.66
C ARG A 55 8.56 -5.16 6.81
N PRO A 56 7.99 -5.64 7.94
CA PRO A 56 8.75 -6.23 9.02
C PRO A 56 9.73 -7.30 8.52
N ALA A 57 11.00 -7.20 8.91
CA ALA A 57 12.06 -8.11 8.47
C ALA A 57 11.89 -9.54 9.01
N ASN A 58 11.12 -9.70 10.09
CA ASN A 58 10.83 -10.98 10.73
C ASN A 58 9.62 -11.73 10.11
N ALA A 59 9.17 -11.31 8.93
CA ALA A 59 8.03 -11.89 8.21
C ALA A 59 6.67 -11.82 8.94
N ARG A 60 6.58 -11.16 10.10
CA ARG A 60 5.33 -11.00 10.89
C ARG A 60 4.44 -9.84 10.39
N THR A 61 4.33 -9.67 9.08
CA THR A 61 3.61 -8.51 8.49
C THR A 61 2.16 -8.46 8.94
N SER A 62 1.43 -9.60 8.94
CA SER A 62 0.03 -9.62 9.34
C SER A 62 -0.15 -9.27 10.82
N GLU A 63 0.67 -9.86 11.71
CA GLU A 63 0.61 -9.59 13.15
C GLU A 63 0.93 -8.12 13.47
N PHE A 64 1.90 -7.53 12.76
CA PHE A 64 2.22 -6.10 12.87
C PHE A 64 1.02 -5.24 12.47
N VAL A 65 0.40 -5.54 11.32
CA VAL A 65 -0.75 -4.80 10.79
C VAL A 65 -1.95 -4.92 11.72
N ASP A 66 -2.25 -6.12 12.23
CA ASP A 66 -3.36 -6.34 13.16
C ASP A 66 -3.15 -5.57 14.47
N THR A 67 -1.93 -5.63 15.02
CA THR A 67 -1.55 -4.89 16.23
C THR A 67 -1.72 -3.38 16.05
N MET A 68 -1.21 -2.84 14.95
CA MET A 68 -1.34 -1.42 14.62
C MET A 68 -2.81 -1.01 14.45
N ASN A 69 -3.59 -1.77 13.66
CA ASN A 69 -4.98 -1.45 13.36
C ASN A 69 -5.88 -1.53 14.60
N ASN A 70 -5.67 -2.49 15.49
CA ASN A 70 -6.44 -2.60 16.72
C ASN A 70 -6.26 -1.36 17.61
N ASN A 71 -5.04 -0.84 17.71
CA ASN A 71 -4.79 0.35 18.51
C ASN A 71 -5.24 1.64 17.81
N LEU A 72 -5.09 1.73 16.48
CA LEU A 72 -5.68 2.83 15.70
C LEU A 72 -7.20 2.88 15.86
N GLN A 73 -7.87 1.72 15.90
CA GLN A 73 -9.30 1.65 16.15
C GLN A 73 -9.65 2.21 17.54
N ALA A 74 -8.86 1.90 18.56
CA ALA A 74 -9.07 2.41 19.91
C ALA A 74 -8.93 3.94 19.99
N ILE A 75 -7.96 4.52 19.26
CA ILE A 75 -7.81 5.98 19.11
C ILE A 75 -9.05 6.55 18.43
N TRP A 76 -9.49 5.93 17.33
CA TRP A 76 -10.59 6.46 16.51
C TRP A 76 -11.96 6.42 17.21
N THR A 77 -12.13 5.53 18.18
CA THR A 77 -13.36 5.41 18.97
C THR A 77 -13.27 6.09 20.33
N ASP A 78 -12.25 6.93 20.56
CA ASP A 78 -12.00 7.62 21.83
C ASP A 78 -11.88 6.67 23.05
N SER A 79 -11.51 5.40 22.81
CA SER A 79 -11.24 4.42 23.88
C SER A 79 -9.90 4.68 24.56
N VAL A 80 -8.98 5.33 23.85
CA VAL A 80 -7.69 5.84 24.35
C VAL A 80 -7.49 7.26 23.79
N GLY A 81 -6.79 8.12 24.53
CA GLY A 81 -6.43 9.45 24.02
C GLY A 81 -5.49 9.37 22.81
N PHE A 82 -5.46 10.41 21.97
CA PHE A 82 -4.64 10.41 20.75
C PHE A 82 -3.14 10.24 21.06
N GLU A 83 -2.59 11.05 21.96
CA GLU A 83 -1.17 11.04 22.30
C GLU A 83 -0.77 9.72 22.99
N GLU A 84 -1.60 9.25 23.93
CA GLU A 84 -1.41 7.97 24.61
C GLU A 84 -1.48 6.80 23.62
N GLY A 85 -2.46 6.81 22.72
CA GLY A 85 -2.64 5.79 21.71
C GLY A 85 -1.49 5.76 20.70
N VAL A 86 -0.94 6.91 20.30
CA VAL A 86 0.25 6.94 19.42
C VAL A 86 1.45 6.27 20.12
N GLU A 87 1.73 6.63 21.36
CA GLU A 87 2.81 6.02 22.14
C GLU A 87 2.61 4.51 22.31
N LEU A 88 1.37 4.10 22.66
CA LEU A 88 1.01 2.69 22.80
C LEU A 88 1.17 1.93 21.47
N THR A 89 0.82 2.55 20.33
CA THR A 89 1.04 1.94 19.01
C THR A 89 2.51 1.62 18.81
N HIS A 90 3.40 2.57 19.09
CA HIS A 90 4.85 2.39 18.96
C HIS A 90 5.36 1.22 19.79
N GLN A 91 4.94 1.12 21.06
CA GLN A 91 5.34 0.04 21.94
C GLN A 91 4.86 -1.32 21.44
N LEU A 92 3.56 -1.44 21.13
CA LEU A 92 2.96 -2.71 20.71
C LEU A 92 3.54 -3.23 19.39
N VAL A 93 3.74 -2.36 18.40
CA VAL A 93 4.32 -2.81 17.12
C VAL A 93 5.81 -3.13 17.25
N GLN A 94 6.55 -2.44 18.14
CA GLN A 94 7.93 -2.77 18.44
C GLN A 94 8.05 -4.17 19.06
N GLU A 95 7.16 -4.53 19.98
CA GLU A 95 7.11 -5.89 20.54
C GLU A 95 6.92 -6.96 19.45
N VAL A 96 6.17 -6.67 18.39
CA VAL A 96 6.04 -7.59 17.23
C VAL A 96 7.34 -7.66 16.43
N LEU A 97 8.02 -6.52 16.23
CA LEU A 97 9.29 -6.47 15.50
C LEU A 97 10.42 -7.20 16.22
N ASP A 98 10.41 -7.21 17.56
CA ASP A 98 11.44 -7.84 18.39
C ASP A 98 11.29 -9.38 18.47
N LYS A 99 10.17 -9.95 18.01
CA LYS A 99 9.96 -11.40 17.96
C LYS A 99 10.82 -12.06 16.89
N ASP A 100 11.17 -13.32 17.16
CA ASP A 100 11.84 -14.20 16.20
C ASP A 100 11.08 -14.26 14.86
N PRO A 101 11.81 -14.30 13.71
CA PRO A 101 11.20 -14.49 12.41
C PRO A 101 10.30 -15.72 12.32
N LEU A 102 9.24 -15.62 11.51
CA LEU A 102 8.46 -16.80 11.15
C LEU A 102 9.35 -17.77 10.34
N ALA A 103 9.27 -19.05 10.69
CA ALA A 103 9.98 -20.14 10.03
C ALA A 103 9.41 -20.45 8.63
#